data_AF-A0A7J8X272-F1
#
_entry.id   AF-A0A7J8X272-F1
#
_cell.length_a   1.000
_cell.length_b   1.000
_cell.length_c   1.000
_cell.angle_alpha   90.00
_cell.angle_beta   90.00
_cell.angle_gamma   90.00
#
_symmetry.space_group_name_H-M   'P 1'
#
loop_
_entity.id
_entity.type
_entity.pdbx_description
1 polymer ?
#
loop_
_entity_poly.entity_id
_entity_poly.type
_entity_poly.pdbx_seq_one_letter_code
_entity_poly.pdbx_strand_id
1 'polypeptide(L)'
;MPGLITDFLISLDDRFLYFANWLHGDVRQYNIEDPKNPVLVGQVWVGGLIQKGSPVEAMTEDGKTWQSDVPEIQLSLDGKRLYVTNSLFSAWDRQFYPELVEKGSHMLQIDVNTEEGGLKTNPNFFVDFGAEPDGPSLAHEMRYPGGDCTSDIWT
;
A
#
# COMPACT_ATOMS: atom_id res chain seq x y z
N MET A 1 -2.15 12.96 15.54
CA MET A 1 -1.61 11.60 15.41
C MET A 1 -0.48 11.64 14.38
N PRO A 2 0.72 11.07 14.67
CA PRO A 2 1.84 11.05 13.72
C PRO A 2 1.53 10.15 12.51
N GLY A 3 2.23 10.35 11.39
CA GLY A 3 2.07 9.55 10.17
C GLY A 3 2.53 8.11 10.29
N LEU A 4 3.69 7.93 10.94
CA LEU A 4 4.47 6.70 10.97
C LEU A 4 4.70 6.16 9.56
N ILE A 5 5.71 6.72 8.89
CA ILE A 5 6.20 6.22 7.61
C ILE A 5 6.91 4.89 7.89
N THR A 6 6.39 3.79 7.37
CA THR A 6 6.95 2.45 7.61
C THR A 6 7.75 1.94 6.43
N ASP A 7 7.36 2.33 5.22
CA ASP A 7 7.95 1.84 3.99
C ASP A 7 8.01 2.95 2.93
N PHE A 8 9.04 2.89 2.08
CA PHE A 8 9.26 3.80 0.97
C PHE A 8 10.09 3.14 -0.13
N LEU A 9 9.84 3.56 -1.37
CA LEU A 9 10.58 3.11 -2.54
C LEU A 9 10.67 4.20 -3.60
N ILE A 10 11.61 4.04 -4.53
CA ILE A 10 11.82 4.96 -5.67
C ILE A 10 11.48 4.22 -6.96
N SER A 11 10.89 4.91 -7.94
CA SER A 11 10.66 4.35 -9.27
C SER A 11 11.97 4.07 -9.99
N LEU A 12 11.98 3.08 -10.90
CA LEU A 12 13.20 2.71 -11.64
C LEU A 12 13.82 3.84 -12.47
N ASP A 13 13.02 4.83 -12.85
CA ASP A 13 13.46 6.01 -13.60
C ASP A 13 13.95 7.15 -12.69
N ASP A 14 14.04 6.92 -11.37
CA ASP A 14 14.42 7.88 -10.33
C ASP A 14 13.56 9.16 -10.29
N ARG A 15 12.36 9.15 -10.89
CA ARG A 15 11.49 10.34 -10.98
C ARG A 15 10.53 10.47 -9.81
N PHE A 16 10.13 9.37 -9.18
CA PHE A 16 9.13 9.38 -8.11
C PHE A 16 9.57 8.62 -6.86
N LEU A 17 9.32 9.24 -5.70
CA LEU A 17 9.38 8.61 -4.39
C LEU A 17 7.96 8.28 -3.92
N TYR A 18 7.78 7.06 -3.41
CA TYR A 18 6.54 6.60 -2.81
C TYR A 18 6.77 6.27 -1.35
N PHE A 19 5.78 6.52 -0.49
CA PHE A 19 5.80 6.02 0.88
C PHE A 19 4.39 5.81 1.44
N ALA A 20 4.29 4.89 2.41
CA ALA A 20 3.06 4.64 3.17
C ALA A 20 3.15 5.24 4.57
N ASN A 21 2.16 6.04 4.96
CA ASN A 21 1.96 6.46 6.34
C ASN A 21 1.01 5.47 7.02
N TRP A 22 1.52 4.58 7.85
CA TRP A 22 0.72 3.52 8.43
C TRP A 22 -0.45 4.03 9.28
N LEU A 23 -0.18 4.95 10.21
CA LEU A 23 -1.21 5.45 11.13
C LEU A 23 -2.16 6.44 10.47
N HIS A 24 -1.69 7.21 9.48
CA HIS A 24 -2.58 8.07 8.69
C HIS A 24 -3.42 7.25 7.71
N GLY A 25 -2.83 6.18 7.17
CA GLY A 25 -3.37 5.24 6.18
C GLY A 25 -3.50 5.83 4.78
N ASP A 26 -2.53 6.67 4.41
CA ASP A 26 -2.37 7.18 3.06
C ASP A 26 -1.03 6.79 2.44
N VAL A 27 -1.06 6.59 1.12
CA VAL A 27 0.12 6.42 0.29
C VAL A 27 0.34 7.70 -0.48
N ARG A 28 1.60 8.15 -0.54
CA ARG A 28 1.98 9.38 -1.24
C ARG A 28 2.96 9.09 -2.35
N GLN A 29 2.89 9.93 -3.38
CA GLN A 29 3.81 10.00 -4.50
C GLN A 29 4.38 11.41 -4.58
N TYR A 30 5.71 11.49 -4.56
CA TYR A 30 6.46 12.73 -4.72
C TYR A 30 7.26 12.68 -6.01
N ASN A 31 7.19 13.73 -6.83
CA ASN A 31 8.18 13.95 -7.89
C ASN A 31 9.50 14.37 -7.22
N ILE A 32 10.59 13.69 -7.58
CA ILE A 32 11.94 13.88 -7.05
C ILE A 32 12.97 14.18 -8.16
N GLU A 33 12.54 14.67 -9.34
CA GLU A 33 13.46 15.12 -10.40
C GLU A 33 14.44 16.20 -9.91
N ASP A 34 14.02 17.00 -8.92
CA ASP A 34 14.92 17.75 -8.04
C ASP A 34 14.88 17.14 -6.62
N PRO A 35 15.84 16.27 -6.26
CA PRO A 35 15.85 15.61 -4.95
C PRO A 35 15.95 16.57 -3.75
N LYS A 36 16.36 17.82 -3.97
CA LYS A 36 16.42 18.84 -2.90
C LYS A 36 15.06 19.49 -2.65
N ASN A 37 14.14 19.40 -3.61
CA ASN A 37 12.82 20.00 -3.54
C ASN A 37 11.73 19.01 -3.99
N PRO A 38 11.49 17.90 -3.25
CA PRO A 38 10.43 16.96 -3.58
C PRO A 38 9.05 17.62 -3.62
N VAL A 39 8.26 17.30 -4.65
CA VAL A 39 6.91 17.87 -4.84
C VAL A 39 5.85 16.78 -4.70
N LEU A 40 4.88 16.94 -3.80
CA LEU A 40 3.76 16.01 -3.68
C LEU A 40 2.88 16.10 -4.93
N VAL A 41 2.76 15.00 -5.67
CA VAL A 41 2.00 14.92 -6.93
C VAL A 41 0.87 13.88 -6.90
N GLY A 42 0.84 13.02 -5.89
CA GLY A 42 -0.22 12.03 -5.71
C GLY A 42 -0.41 11.64 -4.25
N GLN A 43 -1.66 11.41 -3.86
CA GLN A 43 -2.02 10.91 -2.54
C GLN A 43 -3.29 10.07 -2.68
N VAL A 44 -3.32 8.91 -2.04
CA VAL A 44 -4.53 8.10 -1.96
C VAL A 44 -4.70 7.58 -0.54
N TRP A 45 -5.92 7.70 -0.02
CA TRP A 45 -6.30 7.17 1.27
C TRP A 45 -6.77 5.74 1.10
N VAL A 46 -6.16 4.83 1.83
CA VAL A 46 -6.42 3.39 1.79
C VAL A 46 -6.76 2.84 3.17
N GLY A 47 -7.04 3.72 4.14
CA GLY A 47 -7.51 3.39 5.49
C GLY A 47 -6.81 4.26 6.52
N GLY A 48 -6.52 3.69 7.68
CA GLY A 48 -5.77 4.31 8.76
C GLY A 48 -6.63 4.76 9.93
N LEU A 49 -5.96 5.29 10.96
CA LEU A 49 -6.63 5.76 12.18
C LEU A 49 -7.19 7.19 12.04
N ILE A 50 -6.80 7.93 10.99
CA ILE A 50 -7.27 9.30 10.75
C ILE A 50 -8.54 9.34 9.90
N GLN A 51 -8.60 8.53 8.85
CA GLN A 51 -9.69 8.52 7.90
C GLN A 51 -10.03 7.08 7.51
N LYS A 52 -11.32 6.73 7.56
CA LYS A 52 -11.79 5.47 6.96
C LYS A 52 -11.63 5.59 5.44
N GLY A 53 -11.01 4.58 4.84
CA GLY A 53 -10.16 4.65 3.65
C GLY A 53 -10.76 5.11 2.31
N SER A 54 -10.48 4.32 1.26
CA SER A 54 -10.83 4.57 -0.15
C SER A 54 -12.36 4.54 -0.35
N PRO A 55 -12.95 4.91 -1.51
CA PRO A 55 -14.29 4.44 -1.88
C PRO A 55 -14.32 2.95 -2.33
N VAL A 56 -13.16 2.31 -2.47
CA VAL A 56 -13.07 0.89 -2.88
C VAL A 56 -13.27 0.01 -1.66
N GLU A 57 -14.46 -0.56 -1.54
CA GLU A 57 -14.78 -1.55 -0.53
C GLU A 57 -14.73 -2.95 -1.15
N ALA A 58 -14.11 -3.90 -0.46
CA ALA A 58 -14.24 -5.30 -0.84
C ALA A 58 -15.63 -5.77 -0.44
N MET A 59 -16.35 -6.36 -1.39
CA MET A 59 -17.65 -6.98 -1.14
C MET A 59 -17.44 -8.45 -0.86
N THR A 60 -17.80 -8.88 0.33
CA THR A 60 -17.81 -10.29 0.71
C THR A 60 -18.92 -11.04 -0.06
N GLU A 61 -18.86 -12.38 -0.08
CA GLU A 61 -19.88 -13.21 -0.72
C GLU A 61 -21.30 -12.99 -0.14
N ASP A 62 -21.40 -12.57 1.13
CA ASP A 62 -22.66 -12.19 1.79
C ASP A 62 -23.09 -10.74 1.54
N GLY A 63 -22.40 -10.01 0.64
CA GLY A 63 -22.75 -8.66 0.23
C GLY A 63 -22.38 -7.58 1.25
N LYS A 64 -21.59 -7.90 2.28
CA LYS A 64 -21.06 -6.89 3.19
C LYS A 64 -19.85 -6.22 2.58
N THR A 65 -19.81 -4.91 2.68
CA THR A 65 -18.65 -4.15 2.27
C THR A 65 -17.71 -3.99 3.45
N TRP A 66 -16.41 -4.19 3.21
CA TRP A 66 -15.39 -3.95 4.21
C TRP A 66 -14.18 -3.26 3.60
N GLN A 67 -13.49 -2.52 4.46
CA GLN A 67 -12.21 -1.89 4.18
C GLN A 67 -11.31 -2.10 5.36
N SER A 68 -10.02 -2.16 5.09
CA SER A 68 -9.04 -2.19 6.14
C SER A 68 -7.89 -1.26 5.83
N ASP A 69 -7.20 -0.90 6.89
CA ASP A 69 -6.05 -0.03 6.96
C ASP A 69 -4.85 -0.68 6.27
N VAL A 70 -3.87 0.08 5.76
CA VAL A 70 -2.79 -0.45 4.90
C VAL A 70 -1.40 0.11 5.25
N PRO A 71 -0.44 -0.77 5.60
CA PRO A 71 1.02 -0.58 5.46
C PRO A 71 1.62 -1.17 4.16
N GLU A 72 2.96 -1.19 4.05
CA GLU A 72 3.86 -1.79 3.03
C GLU A 72 3.51 -1.60 1.56
N ILE A 73 4.50 -1.24 0.72
CA ILE A 73 4.28 -0.93 -0.69
C ILE A 73 5.30 -1.61 -1.59
N GLN A 74 4.88 -2.00 -2.79
CA GLN A 74 5.80 -2.49 -3.82
C GLN A 74 5.36 -1.98 -5.20
N LEU A 75 6.32 -1.50 -5.99
CA LEU A 75 6.07 -0.88 -7.29
C LEU A 75 6.47 -1.82 -8.42
N SER A 76 5.63 -1.87 -9.47
CA SER A 76 5.96 -2.60 -10.68
C SER A 76 7.12 -1.95 -11.43
N LEU A 77 7.90 -2.74 -12.17
CA LEU A 77 9.05 -2.26 -12.95
C LEU A 77 8.68 -1.16 -13.96
N ASP A 78 7.46 -1.18 -14.51
CA ASP A 78 6.96 -0.14 -15.42
C ASP A 78 6.46 1.13 -14.70
N GLY A 79 6.49 1.15 -13.36
CA GLY A 79 6.05 2.25 -12.51
C GLY A 79 4.54 2.47 -12.45
N LYS A 80 3.73 1.64 -13.11
CA LYS A 80 2.28 1.91 -13.32
C LYS A 80 1.37 1.32 -12.25
N ARG A 81 1.87 0.37 -11.45
CA ARG A 81 1.09 -0.38 -10.46
C ARG A 81 1.86 -0.43 -9.15
N LEU A 82 1.23 0.08 -8.10
CA LEU A 82 1.74 0.01 -6.75
C LEU A 82 0.83 -0.93 -5.95
N TYR A 83 1.36 -2.04 -5.44
CA TYR A 83 0.63 -2.95 -4.57
C TYR A 83 0.93 -2.61 -3.13
N VAL A 84 -0.07 -2.83 -2.27
CA VAL A 84 0.00 -2.42 -0.87
C VAL A 84 -0.58 -3.50 0.03
N THR A 85 0.05 -3.80 1.17
CA THR A 85 -0.27 -4.94 2.06
C THR A 85 -0.22 -4.58 3.52
N ASN A 86 -1.22 -5.04 4.27
CA ASN A 86 -1.55 -4.28 5.45
C ASN A 86 -1.06 -4.75 6.85
N SER A 87 -0.09 -5.65 6.95
CA SER A 87 0.57 -5.95 8.24
C SER A 87 1.95 -5.31 8.33
N LEU A 88 2.28 -4.75 9.50
CA LEU A 88 3.62 -4.23 9.80
C LEU A 88 4.36 -5.13 10.78
N PHE A 89 3.77 -5.36 11.95
CA PHE A 89 4.38 -6.21 12.97
C PHE A 89 3.30 -6.66 13.93
N SER A 90 3.10 -7.97 14.06
CA SER A 90 1.95 -8.55 14.76
C SER A 90 1.63 -7.95 16.15
N ALA A 91 2.65 -7.57 16.94
CA ALA A 91 2.43 -6.93 18.24
C ALA A 91 1.87 -5.49 18.12
N TRP A 92 2.34 -4.74 17.12
CA TRP A 92 1.85 -3.40 16.81
C TRP A 92 0.51 -3.47 16.10
N ASP A 93 0.34 -4.40 15.17
CA ASP A 93 -0.93 -4.68 14.49
C ASP A 93 -2.03 -4.94 15.53
N ARG A 94 -1.77 -5.81 16.52
CA ARG A 94 -2.72 -6.07 17.62
C ARG A 94 -3.05 -4.82 18.44
N GLN A 95 -2.10 -3.92 18.62
CA GLN A 95 -2.28 -2.72 19.44
C GLN A 95 -3.07 -1.63 18.70
N PHE A 96 -2.76 -1.38 17.43
CA PHE A 96 -3.31 -0.27 16.65
C PHE A 96 -4.48 -0.69 15.75
N TYR A 97 -4.48 -1.93 15.28
CA TYR A 97 -5.47 -2.51 14.36
C TYR A 97 -5.89 -3.91 14.84
N PRO A 98 -6.54 -4.05 16.01
CA PRO A 98 -6.85 -5.37 16.59
C PRO A 98 -7.67 -6.25 15.64
N GLU A 99 -8.56 -5.66 14.83
CA GLU A 99 -9.36 -6.39 13.84
C GLU A 99 -8.50 -7.00 12.71
N LEU A 100 -7.32 -6.45 12.40
CA LEU A 100 -6.41 -6.99 11.39
C LEU A 100 -5.94 -8.40 11.76
N VAL A 101 -5.66 -8.63 13.04
CA VAL A 101 -5.20 -9.93 13.54
C VAL A 101 -6.32 -10.96 13.54
N GLU A 102 -7.57 -10.51 13.70
CA GLU A 102 -8.76 -11.39 13.72
C GLU A 102 -9.29 -11.71 12.32
N LYS A 103 -9.24 -10.73 11.41
CA LYS A 103 -9.82 -10.83 10.06
C LYS A 103 -8.80 -11.20 9.00
N GLY A 104 -7.54 -10.93 9.24
CA GLY A 104 -6.46 -11.15 8.28
C GLY A 104 -6.18 -9.90 7.47
N SER A 105 -5.00 -9.93 6.86
CA SER A 105 -4.52 -8.89 5.98
C SER A 105 -5.16 -8.97 4.59
N HIS A 106 -4.90 -7.96 3.77
CA HIS A 106 -5.31 -7.93 2.37
C HIS A 106 -4.27 -7.20 1.52
N MET A 107 -4.43 -7.30 0.20
CA MET A 107 -3.64 -6.55 -0.77
C MET A 107 -4.55 -5.74 -1.69
N LEU A 108 -4.17 -4.48 -1.92
CA LEU A 108 -4.79 -3.61 -2.94
C LEU A 108 -3.79 -3.32 -4.06
N GLN A 109 -4.31 -2.93 -5.22
CA GLN A 109 -3.53 -2.30 -6.29
C GLN A 109 -3.92 -0.83 -6.41
N ILE A 110 -2.92 0.03 -6.54
CA ILE A 110 -3.04 1.45 -6.84
C ILE A 110 -2.47 1.67 -8.25
N ASP A 111 -3.28 2.24 -9.13
CA ASP A 111 -2.87 2.71 -10.44
C ASP A 111 -2.09 4.02 -10.27
N VAL A 112 -0.94 4.11 -10.93
CA VAL A 112 0.01 5.22 -10.85
C VAL A 112 0.05 5.96 -12.19
N ASN A 113 -0.13 7.28 -12.16
CA ASN A 113 0.16 8.15 -13.30
C ASN A 113 1.65 8.52 -13.29
N THR A 114 2.41 7.96 -14.23
CA THR A 114 3.87 8.14 -14.36
C THR A 114 4.28 9.40 -15.13
N GLU A 115 3.32 10.09 -15.75
CA GLU A 115 3.59 11.30 -16.55
C GLU A 115 3.43 12.56 -15.69
N GLU A 116 2.25 12.73 -15.09
CA GLU A 116 1.89 13.94 -14.34
C GLU A 116 1.92 13.73 -12.81
N GLY A 117 2.08 12.48 -12.37
CA GLY A 117 1.77 12.08 -11.00
C GLY A 117 0.28 11.86 -10.78
N GLY A 118 -0.05 11.17 -9.70
CA GLY A 118 -1.42 10.83 -9.32
C GLY A 118 -1.56 9.35 -8.99
N LEU A 119 -2.37 9.09 -7.96
CA LEU A 119 -2.63 7.75 -7.44
C LEU A 119 -4.14 7.50 -7.43
N LYS A 120 -4.55 6.29 -7.82
CA LYS A 120 -5.96 5.87 -7.75
C LYS A 120 -6.05 4.39 -7.42
N THR A 121 -6.87 4.01 -6.45
CA THR A 121 -7.15 2.59 -6.18
C THR A 121 -7.82 1.91 -7.38
N ASN A 122 -7.34 0.74 -7.77
CA ASN A 122 -7.95 -0.10 -8.80
C ASN A 122 -9.11 -0.91 -8.18
N PRO A 123 -10.37 -0.64 -8.53
CA PRO A 123 -11.53 -1.33 -7.95
C PRO A 123 -11.66 -2.79 -8.38
N ASN A 124 -10.88 -3.24 -9.37
CA ASN A 124 -10.94 -4.59 -9.91
C ASN A 124 -9.87 -5.52 -9.33
N PHE A 125 -9.08 -5.06 -8.35
CA PHE A 125 -8.03 -5.85 -7.72
C PHE A 125 -8.17 -5.82 -6.20
N PHE A 126 -8.32 -7.00 -5.61
CA PHE A 126 -8.35 -7.22 -4.18
C PHE A 126 -7.90 -8.65 -3.88
N VAL A 127 -7.00 -8.83 -2.91
CA VAL A 127 -6.63 -10.15 -2.40
C VAL A 127 -6.91 -10.19 -0.91
N ASP A 128 -7.68 -11.18 -0.47
CA ASP A 128 -8.05 -11.39 0.94
C ASP A 128 -7.20 -12.50 1.54
N PHE A 129 -6.32 -12.16 2.51
CA PHE A 129 -5.54 -13.15 3.25
C PHE A 129 -6.25 -13.61 4.54
N GLY A 130 -7.47 -13.15 4.79
CA GLY A 130 -8.37 -13.69 5.82
C GLY A 130 -8.90 -15.08 5.48
N ALA A 131 -8.96 -15.40 4.18
CA ALA A 131 -9.51 -16.65 3.65
C ALA A 131 -8.46 -17.77 3.46
N GLU A 132 -7.25 -17.61 3.99
CA GLU A 132 -6.19 -18.62 3.88
C GLU A 132 -6.55 -19.93 4.61
N PRO A 133 -6.07 -21.11 4.14
CA PRO A 133 -6.52 -22.41 4.64
C PRO A 133 -6.34 -22.65 6.14
N ASP A 134 -5.30 -22.07 6.73
CA ASP A 134 -4.95 -22.20 8.15
C ASP A 134 -5.44 -21.00 9.00
N GLY A 135 -6.27 -20.14 8.41
CA GLY A 135 -6.86 -18.97 9.03
C GLY A 135 -6.20 -17.65 8.64
N PRO A 136 -6.64 -16.54 9.28
CA PRO A 136 -6.21 -15.19 8.95
C PRO A 136 -4.69 -15.02 8.93
N SER A 137 -4.16 -14.59 7.78
CA SER A 137 -2.73 -14.38 7.58
C SER A 137 -2.36 -12.90 7.53
N LEU A 138 -1.14 -12.58 7.96
CA LEU A 138 -0.59 -11.22 8.04
C LEU A 138 0.49 -11.03 6.97
N ALA A 139 0.09 -10.57 5.79
CA ALA A 139 0.93 -10.28 4.66
C ALA A 139 1.68 -8.96 4.87
N HIS A 140 3.00 -9.03 4.71
CA HIS A 140 3.93 -7.93 4.90
C HIS A 140 4.59 -7.57 3.58
N GLU A 141 5.71 -8.21 3.25
CA GLU A 141 6.49 -7.89 2.05
C GLU A 141 5.99 -8.63 0.79
N MET A 142 6.14 -7.98 -0.36
CA MET A 142 5.79 -8.52 -1.68
C MET A 142 7.02 -8.52 -2.59
N ARG A 143 7.21 -9.60 -3.37
CA ARG A 143 8.29 -9.71 -4.36
C ARG A 143 7.76 -10.13 -5.71
N TYR A 144 8.24 -9.47 -6.76
CA TYR A 144 7.76 -9.72 -8.11
C TYR A 144 8.55 -10.85 -8.78
N PRO A 145 7.89 -11.73 -9.55
CA PRO A 145 8.60 -12.67 -10.40
C PRO A 145 9.46 -11.90 -11.42
N GLY A 146 10.78 -12.03 -11.32
CA GLY A 146 11.73 -11.37 -12.22
C GLY A 146 12.28 -10.02 -11.75
N GLY A 147 12.01 -9.64 -10.50
CA GLY A 147 12.57 -8.44 -9.88
C GLY A 147 11.57 -7.30 -9.71
N ASP A 148 11.84 -6.43 -8.74
CA ASP A 148 11.08 -5.24 -8.39
C ASP A 148 12.03 -4.08 -8.05
N CYS A 149 11.47 -2.89 -7.82
CA CYS A 149 12.23 -1.67 -7.56
C CYS A 149 13.09 -1.72 -6.28
N THR A 150 12.94 -2.77 -5.46
CA THR A 150 13.63 -2.92 -4.18
C THR A 150 14.55 -4.15 -4.12
N SER A 151 14.46 -5.08 -5.08
CA SER A 151 15.23 -6.33 -5.07
C SER A 151 16.50 -6.31 -5.90
N ASP A 152 16.58 -5.46 -6.92
CA ASP A 152 17.64 -5.48 -7.92
C ASP A 152 18.57 -4.28 -7.83
N ILE A 153 19.86 -4.51 -8.08
CA ILE A 153 20.90 -3.47 -8.13
C ILE A 153 21.57 -3.57 -9.50
N TRP A 154 21.57 -2.47 -10.25
CA TRP A 154 22.19 -2.40 -11.58
C TRP A 154 23.63 -1.86 -11.51
N THR A 155 24.50 -2.30 -12.42
CA THR A 155 25.92 -1.92 -12.53
C THR A 155 26.21 -1.15 -13.81
#